data_AF-A0A9P6UKN3-F1
#
_entry.id   AF-A0A9P6UKN3-F1
#
_cell.length_a   1.000
_cell.length_b   1.000
_cell.length_c   1.000
_cell.angle_alpha   90.00
_cell.angle_beta   90.00
_cell.angle_gamma   90.00
#
_symmetry.space_group_name_H-M   'P 1'
#
loop_
_entity.id
_entity.type
_entity.pdbx_description
1 polymer ?
#
loop_
_entity_poly.entity_id
_entity_poly.type
_entity_poly.pdbx_seq_one_letter_code
_entity_poly.pdbx_strand_id
1 'polypeptide(L)'
;MSQRLPLLTIFHNPSNKFSVEALRLLKKASASHLNLFRIQLIQAKTIPPSKEQIVAATTFLGNGKVEDGLSMLLVAEAPPVKTIEEAQEVLKLKPEFLRKPLIIDWARSRAIVADPPQIVKTFVDGAGVPKPPKEPKKSKESIDSKSLQTPKASKVPKGPKTKIPSPPKAKP
;
A
#
# COMPACT_ATOMS: atom_id res chain seq x y z
N MET A 1 -15.31 18.62 33.36
CA MET A 1 -14.05 18.03 32.84
C MET A 1 -13.98 18.30 31.34
N SER A 2 -13.00 19.06 30.85
CA SER A 2 -12.84 19.28 29.41
C SER A 2 -12.40 17.98 28.74
N GLN A 3 -13.32 17.32 28.02
CA GLN A 3 -12.98 16.16 27.21
C GLN A 3 -12.05 16.63 26.07
N ARG A 4 -10.82 16.11 26.04
CA ARG A 4 -9.91 16.34 24.91
C ARG A 4 -10.46 15.60 23.70
N LEU A 5 -10.57 16.31 22.57
CA LEU A 5 -11.00 15.73 21.32
C LEU A 5 -10.05 14.58 20.90
N PRO A 6 -10.61 13.46 20.39
CA PRO A 6 -9.85 12.39 19.74
C PRO A 6 -8.81 12.91 18.74
N LEU A 7 -7.65 12.26 18.68
CA LEU A 7 -6.58 12.60 17.74
C LEU A 7 -6.58 11.61 16.57
N LEU A 8 -6.57 12.14 15.35
CA LEU A 8 -6.27 11.39 14.14
C LEU A 8 -4.99 11.93 13.52
N THR A 9 -4.02 11.04 13.27
CA THR A 9 -2.77 11.40 12.60
C THR A 9 -2.83 10.96 11.15
N ILE A 10 -2.44 11.83 10.22
CA ILE A 10 -2.30 11.51 8.79
C ILE A 10 -0.86 11.74 8.33
N PHE A 11 -0.24 10.69 7.81
CA PHE A 11 1.03 10.74 7.10
C PHE A 11 0.76 11.11 5.65
N HIS A 12 1.11 12.35 5.31
CA HIS A 12 0.74 12.98 4.06
C HIS A 12 1.95 13.16 3.15
N ASN A 13 1.72 12.99 1.85
CA ASN A 13 2.60 13.41 0.76
C ASN A 13 1.85 14.41 -0.14
N PRO A 14 2.28 15.68 -0.22
CA PRO A 14 1.61 16.70 -1.05
C PRO A 14 1.76 16.43 -2.55
N SER A 15 2.76 15.66 -2.97
CA SER A 15 2.95 15.26 -4.38
C SER A 15 2.03 14.11 -4.81
N ASN A 16 1.37 13.41 -3.86
CA ASN A 16 0.46 12.31 -4.17
C ASN A 16 -1.00 12.80 -4.17
N LYS A 17 -1.67 12.70 -5.33
CA LYS A 17 -3.09 13.11 -5.50
C LYS A 17 -4.04 12.41 -4.53
N PHE A 18 -3.85 11.13 -4.25
CA PHE A 18 -4.65 10.39 -3.28
C PHE A 18 -4.44 10.91 -1.86
N SER A 19 -3.21 11.26 -1.52
CA SER A 19 -2.88 11.82 -0.22
C SER A 19 -3.46 13.23 -0.01
N VAL A 20 -3.49 14.06 -1.05
CA VAL A 20 -4.16 15.37 -1.04
C VAL A 20 -5.67 15.20 -0.87
N GLU A 21 -6.27 14.29 -1.63
CA GLU A 21 -7.71 14.06 -1.57
C GLU A 21 -8.14 13.45 -0.22
N ALA A 22 -7.39 12.50 0.32
CA ALA A 22 -7.65 11.91 1.63
C ALA A 22 -7.58 12.98 2.75
N LEU A 23 -6.60 13.87 2.71
CA LEU A 23 -6.50 14.98 3.65
C LEU A 23 -7.71 15.94 3.52
N ARG A 24 -8.14 16.23 2.29
CA ARG A 24 -9.31 17.07 2.03
C ARG A 24 -10.58 16.45 2.60
N LEU A 25 -10.79 15.15 2.39
CA LEU A 25 -11.93 14.41 2.93
C LEU A 25 -11.90 14.37 4.46
N LEU A 26 -10.73 14.14 5.05
CA LEU A 26 -10.56 14.10 6.51
C LEU A 26 -10.86 15.47 7.14
N LYS A 27 -10.35 16.56 6.55
CA LYS A 27 -10.65 17.94 6.97
C LYS A 27 -12.14 18.27 6.84
N LYS A 28 -12.76 17.88 5.72
CA LYS A 28 -14.20 18.06 5.51
C LYS A 28 -15.00 17.35 6.60
N ALA A 29 -14.67 16.10 6.91
CA ALA A 29 -15.34 15.35 7.95
C ALA A 29 -15.16 16.00 9.34
N SER A 30 -13.95 16.45 9.68
CA SER A 30 -13.69 17.18 10.91
C SER A 30 -14.55 18.45 11.04
N ALA A 31 -14.75 19.19 9.94
CA ALA A 31 -15.56 20.41 9.93
C ALA A 31 -17.07 20.13 9.99
N SER A 32 -17.54 19.11 9.26
CA SER A 32 -18.96 18.74 9.22
C SER A 32 -19.48 18.17 10.53
N HIS A 33 -18.64 17.46 11.29
CA HIS A 33 -19.04 16.83 12.55
C HIS A 33 -18.63 17.66 13.79
N LEU A 34 -18.77 19.00 13.78
CA LEU A 34 -18.55 19.83 14.98
C LEU A 34 -17.20 19.58 15.70
N ASN A 35 -16.11 19.33 14.96
CA ASN A 35 -14.80 19.02 15.53
C ASN A 35 -14.77 17.74 16.40
N LEU A 36 -15.45 16.66 16.00
CA LEU A 36 -15.37 15.36 16.70
C LEU A 36 -13.94 14.83 16.91
N PHE A 37 -12.96 15.29 16.13
CA PHE A 37 -11.57 14.93 16.28
C PHE A 37 -10.64 16.04 15.80
N ARG A 38 -9.39 15.99 16.25
CA ARG A 38 -8.29 16.84 15.78
C ARG A 38 -7.46 16.08 14.76
N ILE A 39 -6.98 16.79 13.75
CA ILE A 39 -6.09 16.23 12.73
C ILE A 39 -4.66 16.66 13.03
N GLN A 40 -3.77 15.69 13.20
CA GLN A 40 -2.33 15.89 13.18
C GLN A 40 -1.79 15.52 11.80
N LEU A 41 -1.26 16.51 11.09
CA LEU A 41 -0.64 16.33 9.78
C LEU A 41 0.86 16.08 9.94
N ILE A 42 1.37 14.97 9.41
CA ILE A 42 2.80 14.67 9.38
C ILE A 42 3.28 14.61 7.93
N GLN A 43 4.28 15.43 7.61
CA GLN A 43 4.93 15.43 6.30
C GLN A 43 5.94 14.29 6.24
N ALA A 44 5.44 13.11 5.90
CA ALA A 44 6.16 11.84 6.01
C ALA A 44 7.27 11.63 4.96
N LYS A 45 7.47 12.59 4.04
CA LYS A 45 8.61 12.59 3.10
C LYS A 45 9.90 13.06 3.79
N THR A 46 9.77 13.99 4.74
CA THR A 46 10.91 14.64 5.39
C THR A 46 11.10 14.19 6.83
N ILE A 47 10.01 13.80 7.50
CA ILE A 47 10.04 13.40 8.91
C ILE A 47 9.76 11.90 9.00
N PRO A 48 10.73 11.08 9.46
CA PRO A 48 10.49 9.67 9.71
C PRO A 48 9.43 9.50 10.81
N PRO A 49 8.56 8.48 10.72
CA PRO A 49 7.62 8.17 11.80
C PRO A 49 8.37 7.74 13.07
N SER A 50 7.81 8.09 14.23
CA SER A 50 8.34 7.66 15.53
C SER A 50 8.13 6.16 15.76
N LYS A 51 8.87 5.56 16.70
CA LYS A 51 8.69 4.13 17.06
C LYS A 51 7.23 3.84 17.44
N GLU A 52 6.64 4.69 18.27
CA GLU A 52 5.24 4.57 18.70
C GLU A 52 4.26 4.61 17.51
N GLN A 53 4.50 5.49 16.54
CA GLN A 53 3.68 5.58 15.33
C GLN A 53 3.78 4.32 14.47
N ILE A 54 4.98 3.74 14.34
CA ILE A 54 5.20 2.49 13.59
C ILE A 54 4.50 1.34 14.31
N VAL A 55 4.67 1.22 15.63
CA VAL A 55 3.97 0.20 16.44
C VAL A 55 2.46 0.33 16.28
N ALA A 56 1.90 1.52 16.48
CA ALA A 56 0.47 1.76 16.36
C ALA A 56 -0.04 1.44 14.96
N ALA A 57 0.63 1.94 13.91
CA ALA A 57 0.23 1.69 12.53
C ALA A 57 0.24 0.20 12.19
N THR A 58 1.33 -0.52 12.51
CA THR A 58 1.44 -1.96 12.23
C THR A 58 0.39 -2.76 12.98
N THR A 59 0.23 -2.53 14.28
CA THR A 59 -0.77 -3.24 15.09
C THR A 59 -2.19 -2.97 14.58
N PHE A 60 -2.53 -1.72 14.25
CA PHE A 60 -3.89 -1.36 13.86
C PHE A 60 -4.23 -1.78 12.42
N LEU A 61 -3.29 -1.67 11.48
CA LEU A 61 -3.48 -2.15 10.10
C LEU A 61 -3.63 -3.67 10.05
N GLY A 62 -2.79 -4.37 10.81
CA GLY A 62 -2.80 -5.83 10.88
C GLY A 62 -3.86 -6.42 11.80
N ASN A 63 -4.70 -5.58 12.42
CA ASN A 63 -5.70 -6.00 13.41
C ASN A 63 -5.09 -6.93 14.49
N GLY A 64 -3.94 -6.53 15.04
CA GLY A 64 -3.14 -7.26 16.02
C GLY A 64 -2.05 -8.16 15.42
N LYS A 65 -2.07 -8.47 14.12
CA LYS A 65 -1.06 -9.29 13.45
C LYS A 65 0.04 -8.40 12.86
N VAL A 66 1.22 -8.45 13.47
CA VAL A 66 2.34 -7.57 13.08
C VAL A 66 2.77 -7.79 11.62
N GLU A 67 2.82 -9.04 11.15
CA GLU A 67 3.23 -9.38 9.77
C GLU A 67 2.31 -8.73 8.72
N ASP A 68 1.00 -8.88 8.89
CA ASP A 68 -0.02 -8.25 8.03
C ASP A 68 0.14 -6.72 8.08
N GLY A 69 0.33 -6.16 9.28
CA GLY A 69 0.54 -4.74 9.48
C GLY A 69 1.78 -4.18 8.77
N LEU A 70 2.91 -4.88 8.86
CA LEU A 70 4.16 -4.51 8.20
C LEU A 70 4.02 -4.52 6.68
N SER A 71 3.33 -5.52 6.13
CA SER A 71 3.06 -5.61 4.69
C SER A 71 2.20 -4.46 4.16
N MET A 72 1.34 -3.90 5.01
CA MET A 72 0.50 -2.74 4.66
C MET A 72 1.19 -1.40 4.93
N LEU A 73 2.13 -1.35 5.87
CA LEU A 73 2.84 -0.14 6.29
C LEU A 73 3.78 0.39 5.20
N LEU A 74 4.49 -0.52 4.52
CA LEU A 74 5.53 -0.17 3.56
C LEU A 74 5.04 -0.29 2.11
N VAL A 75 5.65 0.48 1.21
CA VAL A 75 5.44 0.33 -0.24
C VAL A 75 6.13 -0.94 -0.74
N ALA A 76 5.72 -1.43 -1.91
CA ALA A 76 6.23 -2.70 -2.46
C ALA A 76 7.73 -2.66 -2.80
N GLU A 77 8.27 -1.47 -3.04
CA GLU A 77 9.67 -1.22 -3.36
C GLU A 77 10.57 -1.17 -2.11
N ALA A 78 10.00 -1.21 -0.92
CA ALA A 78 10.75 -1.24 0.32
C ALA A 78 11.41 -2.61 0.53
N PRO A 79 12.57 -2.68 1.19
CA PRO A 79 13.14 -3.95 1.62
C PRO A 79 12.14 -4.74 2.49
N PRO A 80 12.08 -6.07 2.38
CA PRO A 80 11.23 -6.88 3.23
C PRO A 80 11.70 -6.77 4.68
N VAL A 81 10.74 -6.61 5.59
CA VAL A 81 10.98 -6.52 7.04
C VAL A 81 10.10 -7.53 7.76
N LYS A 82 10.60 -8.10 8.84
CA LYS A 82 9.92 -9.09 9.69
C LYS A 82 9.58 -8.53 11.06
N THR A 83 10.28 -7.49 11.50
CA THR A 83 10.11 -6.88 12.83
C THR A 83 9.79 -5.40 12.73
N ILE A 84 9.24 -4.85 13.83
CA ILE A 84 8.97 -3.41 13.95
C ILE A 84 10.29 -2.62 13.97
N GLU A 85 11.32 -3.18 14.58
CA GLU A 85 12.67 -2.63 14.66
C GLU A 85 13.28 -2.48 13.26
N GLU A 86 13.22 -3.52 12.43
CA GLU A 86 13.68 -3.46 11.04
C GLU A 86 12.89 -2.41 10.24
N ALA A 87 11.56 -2.35 10.40
CA ALA A 87 10.75 -1.33 9.76
C ALA A 87 11.14 0.09 10.20
N GLN A 88 11.49 0.27 11.48
CA GLN A 88 11.97 1.53 12.01
C GLN A 88 13.31 1.93 11.40
N GLU A 89 14.25 1.00 11.25
CA GLU A 89 15.54 1.26 10.61
C GLU A 89 15.36 1.66 9.14
N VAL A 90 14.55 0.91 8.39
CA VAL A 90 14.23 1.20 7.00
C VAL A 90 13.60 2.59 6.86
N LEU A 91 12.64 2.94 7.71
CA LEU A 91 11.93 4.22 7.65
C LEU A 91 12.75 5.40 8.17
N LYS A 92 13.72 5.18 9.06
CA LYS A 92 14.72 6.20 9.45
C LYS A 92 15.62 6.57 8.28
N LEU A 93 16.07 5.57 7.50
CA LEU A 93 16.94 5.78 6.34
C LEU A 93 16.17 6.35 5.14
N LYS A 94 14.96 5.85 4.90
CA LYS A 94 14.10 6.24 3.77
C LYS A 94 12.64 6.37 4.19
N PRO A 95 12.22 7.54 4.72
CA PRO A 95 10.82 7.81 5.11
C PRO A 95 9.81 7.67 3.95
N GLU A 96 10.31 7.81 2.72
CA GLU A 96 9.53 7.64 1.50
C GLU A 96 8.92 6.24 1.33
N PHE A 97 9.50 5.21 1.95
CA PHE A 97 8.97 3.85 1.92
C PHE A 97 7.69 3.65 2.72
N LEU A 98 7.32 4.60 3.60
CA LEU A 98 6.02 4.55 4.26
C LEU A 98 4.90 4.69 3.22
N ARG A 99 3.90 3.81 3.25
CA ARG A 99 2.69 3.98 2.44
C ARG A 99 1.93 5.23 2.84
N LYS A 100 1.52 6.01 1.83
CA LYS A 100 0.87 7.31 1.99
C LYS A 100 -0.29 7.42 1.01
N PRO A 101 -1.47 7.92 1.43
CA PRO A 101 -1.78 8.42 2.77
C PRO A 101 -2.04 7.29 3.79
N LEU A 102 -1.40 7.36 4.95
CA LEU A 102 -1.67 6.49 6.11
C LEU A 102 -2.36 7.32 7.19
N ILE A 103 -3.46 6.83 7.73
CA ILE A 103 -4.22 7.49 8.80
C ILE A 103 -4.26 6.57 10.01
N ILE A 104 -3.96 7.13 11.18
CA ILE A 104 -4.05 6.47 12.49
C ILE A 104 -5.11 7.19 13.32
N ASP A 105 -6.08 6.44 13.82
CA ASP A 105 -7.06 6.86 14.81
C ASP A 105 -6.66 6.29 16.17
N TRP A 106 -6.07 7.15 17.00
CA TRP A 106 -5.54 6.77 18.31
C TRP A 106 -6.65 6.43 19.31
N ALA A 107 -7.81 7.08 19.21
CA ALA A 107 -8.91 6.86 20.13
C ALA A 107 -9.61 5.52 19.88
N ARG A 108 -9.70 5.09 18.61
CA ARG A 108 -10.36 3.83 18.23
C ARG A 108 -9.38 2.69 17.97
N SER A 109 -8.06 2.91 18.09
CA SER A 109 -7.02 1.92 17.78
C SER A 109 -7.17 1.32 16.37
N ARG A 110 -7.40 2.19 15.37
CA ARG A 110 -7.57 1.78 13.97
C ARG A 110 -6.62 2.56 13.07
N ALA A 111 -6.24 1.94 11.95
CA ALA A 111 -5.47 2.60 10.92
C ALA A 111 -5.93 2.16 9.54
N ILE A 112 -5.73 3.02 8.54
CA ILE A 112 -6.01 2.72 7.14
C ILE A 112 -4.94 3.33 6.23
N VAL A 113 -4.65 2.66 5.13
CA VAL A 113 -4.03 3.28 3.96
C VAL A 113 -5.17 3.78 3.08
N ALA A 114 -5.28 5.11 2.92
CA ALA A 114 -6.39 5.73 2.20
C ALA A 114 -6.16 5.75 0.68
N ASP A 115 -6.01 4.55 0.12
CA ASP A 115 -5.89 4.28 -1.31
C ASP A 115 -6.90 3.18 -1.68
N PRO A 116 -8.07 3.52 -2.24
CA PRO A 116 -8.47 4.84 -2.75
C PRO A 116 -8.91 5.83 -1.63
N PRO A 117 -8.86 7.16 -1.84
CA PRO A 117 -9.15 8.17 -0.81
C PRO A 117 -10.55 8.11 -0.17
N GLN A 118 -11.55 7.58 -0.88
CA GLN A 118 -12.96 7.58 -0.47
C GLN A 118 -13.20 6.75 0.80
N ILE A 119 -12.32 5.79 1.09
CA ILE A 119 -12.30 5.01 2.33
C ILE A 119 -12.20 5.87 3.59
N VAL A 120 -11.70 7.11 3.49
CA VAL A 120 -11.67 8.06 4.61
C VAL A 120 -13.06 8.29 5.18
N LYS A 121 -14.09 8.33 4.34
CA LYS A 121 -15.47 8.58 4.79
C LYS A 121 -15.95 7.45 5.70
N THR A 122 -15.87 6.20 5.24
CA THR A 122 -16.28 5.04 6.04
C THR A 122 -15.42 4.86 7.29
N PHE A 123 -14.13 5.17 7.19
CA PHE A 123 -13.22 5.18 8.32
C PHE A 123 -13.65 6.16 9.41
N VAL A 124 -13.94 7.42 9.05
CA VAL A 124 -14.38 8.42 10.02
C VAL A 124 -15.73 8.04 10.64
N ASP A 125 -16.68 7.61 9.81
CA ASP A 125 -18.03 7.21 10.21
C ASP A 125 -18.07 5.96 11.12
N GLY A 126 -16.94 5.24 11.25
CA GLY A 126 -16.86 4.06 12.12
C GLY A 126 -17.36 2.77 11.47
N ALA A 127 -17.87 2.83 10.24
CA ALA A 127 -18.20 1.67 9.43
C ALA A 127 -16.90 0.99 8.96
N GLY A 128 -16.38 0.07 9.78
CA GLY A 128 -15.35 -0.96 9.53
C GLY A 128 -14.37 -0.79 8.35
N VAL A 129 -13.08 -0.92 8.64
CA VAL A 129 -12.00 -0.99 7.64
C VAL A 129 -12.34 -2.05 6.56
N PRO A 130 -12.39 -1.69 5.26
CA PRO A 130 -12.50 -2.70 4.21
C PRO A 130 -11.27 -3.61 4.28
N LYS A 131 -11.52 -4.92 4.35
CA LYS A 131 -10.47 -5.94 4.30
C LYS A 131 -9.58 -5.70 3.07
N PRO A 132 -8.26 -5.92 3.18
CA PRO A 132 -7.37 -5.80 2.03
C PRO A 132 -7.90 -6.68 0.88
N PRO A 133 -7.73 -6.25 -0.38
CA PRO A 133 -8.11 -7.05 -1.53
C PRO A 133 -7.42 -8.41 -1.41
N LYS A 134 -8.22 -9.48 -1.33
CA LYS A 134 -7.69 -10.84 -1.41
C LYS A 134 -6.92 -10.94 -2.72
N GLU A 135 -5.63 -11.30 -2.65
CA GLU A 135 -4.88 -11.70 -3.83
C GLU A 135 -5.74 -12.66 -4.68
N PRO A 136 -5.75 -12.51 -6.01
CA PRO A 136 -6.43 -13.47 -6.86
C PRO A 136 -5.79 -14.84 -6.61
N LYS A 137 -6.58 -15.75 -6.03
CA LYS A 137 -6.20 -17.15 -5.87
C LYS A 137 -5.82 -17.66 -7.26
N LYS A 138 -4.53 -17.89 -7.49
CA LYS A 138 -4.06 -18.71 -8.61
C LYS A 138 -4.80 -20.04 -8.51
N SER A 139 -5.76 -20.25 -9.41
CA SER A 139 -6.38 -21.53 -9.64
C SER A 139 -5.26 -22.51 -10.00
N LYS A 140 -4.94 -23.42 -9.08
CA LYS A 140 -4.22 -24.64 -9.43
C LYS A 140 -5.22 -25.49 -10.20
N GLU A 141 -5.18 -25.42 -11.52
CA GLU A 141 -5.86 -26.39 -12.35
C GLU A 141 -5.00 -27.66 -12.35
N SER A 142 -5.52 -28.66 -11.63
CA SER A 142 -4.99 -30.00 -11.61
C SER A 142 -5.13 -30.63 -12.98
N ILE A 143 -3.98 -31.01 -13.54
CA ILE A 143 -3.74 -32.25 -14.29
C ILE A 143 -4.83 -33.30 -14.10
N ASP A 144 -5.53 -33.64 -15.19
CA ASP A 144 -6.19 -34.94 -15.34
C ASP A 144 -5.77 -35.58 -16.67
N SER A 145 -5.53 -36.88 -16.60
CA SER A 145 -4.83 -37.68 -17.61
C SER A 145 -5.75 -38.77 -18.13
N LYS A 146 -6.01 -38.77 -19.45
CA LYS A 146 -6.42 -39.90 -20.33
C LYS A 146 -7.09 -39.30 -21.58
N SER A 147 -6.99 -39.80 -22.81
CA SER A 147 -6.19 -40.85 -23.45
C SER A 147 -6.50 -40.80 -24.96
N LEU A 148 -5.57 -41.31 -25.79
CA LEU A 148 -5.73 -41.84 -27.16
C LEU A 148 -6.28 -40.92 -28.29
N GLN A 149 -5.46 -40.62 -29.30
CA GLN A 149 -5.25 -41.42 -30.54
C GLN A 149 -4.67 -40.56 -31.69
N THR A 150 -3.63 -41.09 -32.34
CA THR A 150 -2.96 -40.62 -33.58
C THR A 150 -3.88 -40.80 -34.81
N PRO A 151 -3.67 -40.13 -35.98
CA PRO A 151 -2.57 -40.51 -36.90
C PRO A 151 -1.90 -39.37 -37.73
N LYS A 152 -0.62 -39.64 -38.06
CA LYS A 152 0.12 -39.39 -39.32
C LYS A 152 -0.23 -38.17 -40.20
N ALA A 153 0.75 -37.29 -40.44
CA ALA A 153 1.67 -37.35 -41.59
C ALA A 153 2.23 -35.96 -42.02
N SER A 154 3.51 -36.00 -42.38
CA SER A 154 4.13 -35.28 -43.52
C SER A 154 4.55 -33.80 -43.44
N LYS A 155 5.86 -33.68 -43.70
CA LYS A 155 6.57 -32.71 -44.57
C LYS A 155 7.10 -31.40 -43.98
N VAL A 156 8.43 -31.43 -43.79
CA VAL A 156 9.41 -30.33 -43.84
C VAL A 156 9.31 -29.60 -45.20
N PRO A 157 9.52 -28.27 -45.27
CA PRO A 157 10.81 -27.76 -45.74
C PRO A 157 11.36 -26.52 -45.02
N LYS A 158 12.68 -26.34 -45.21
CA LYS A 158 13.60 -25.32 -44.71
C LYS A 158 13.35 -23.90 -45.24
N GLY A 159 13.71 -22.91 -44.40
CA GLY A 159 14.41 -21.68 -44.81
C GLY A 159 13.70 -20.35 -44.46
N PRO A 160 14.36 -19.17 -44.56
CA PRO A 160 15.79 -18.86 -44.47
C PRO A 160 16.12 -17.84 -43.36
N LYS A 161 17.42 -17.69 -43.08
CA LYS A 161 18.04 -16.72 -42.17
C LYS A 161 17.75 -15.27 -42.59
N THR A 162 17.28 -14.43 -41.67
CA THR A 162 17.30 -12.96 -41.82
C THR A 162 18.45 -12.35 -41.03
N LYS A 163 19.33 -11.68 -41.76
CA LYS A 163 20.44 -10.85 -41.27
C LYS A 163 19.89 -9.63 -40.54
N ILE A 164 20.41 -9.34 -39.36
CA ILE A 164 20.24 -8.04 -38.69
C ILE A 164 21.29 -7.08 -39.28
N PRO A 165 20.92 -5.89 -39.77
CA PRO A 165 21.87 -4.90 -40.27
C PRO A 165 22.61 -4.17 -39.14
N SER A 166 23.87 -3.86 -39.39
CA SER A 166 24.79 -3.11 -38.52
C SER A 166 24.33 -1.66 -38.27
N PRO A 167 24.70 -1.05 -37.11
CA PRO A 167 24.45 0.36 -36.84
C PRO A 167 25.36 1.29 -37.67
N PRO A 168 24.93 2.54 -37.94
CA PRO A 168 25.65 3.49 -38.79
C PRO A 168 26.92 4.05 -38.13
N LYS A 169 27.94 4.26 -38.96
CA LYS A 169 29.21 4.92 -38.62
C LYS A 169 28.97 6.37 -38.17
N ALA A 170 29.56 6.74 -37.03
CA ALA A 170 29.79 8.14 -36.66
C ALA A 170 30.75 8.78 -37.68
N LYS A 171 30.40 9.97 -38.17
CA LYS A 171 31.33 10.82 -38.94
C LYS A 171 32.17 11.67 -37.98
N PRO A 172 33.42 11.99 -38.37
CA PRO A 172 34.35 12.81 -37.61
C PRO A 172 33.92 14.28 -37.54
#